data_AF-A0A534CNJ6-F1
#
_entry.id   AF-A0A534CNJ6-F1
#
_cell.length_a   1.000
_cell.length_b   1.000
_cell.length_c   1.000
_cell.angle_alpha   90.00
_cell.angle_beta   90.00
_cell.angle_gamma   90.00
#
_symmetry.space_group_name_H-M   'P 1'
#
loop_
_entity.id
_entity.type
_entity.pdbx_description
1 polymer ?
#
loop_
_entity_poly.entity_id
_entity_poly.type
_entity_poly.pdbx_seq_one_letter_code
_entity_poly.pdbx_strand_id
1 'polypeptide(L)'
;MTFLQCAALSAALTLPALPGYAAGSGVQGAHGIVATIDEESGRYEVRSNELEWVFAGNIGGAAADVGVKDGQDRLGAFRELSFRWREPVPLRGSIRTYVDRPVLLFAVTANEPISDAALIRFPRFTEFPKNLRGFSYANTAFAPPSFALEENATPWLLYDDQTRAAVLSPAANYMIASMRGDGKAEIASGLNTGVADLPAGFTHTTLMVLGVGVNATWDAWGSALTELQGTERPANDADIGLRYLGYWTDNGAGYYYDYDHKLGYAGTLAALMQRYHAEGIPIRYLQLDSWWYYKTLTDPTGKTGTSKNSRLPLEEWNRYGGLVKYEAHPGLFPEGLAAFQKTVGLPLITHNRWIDPASPYHQRYRISGLAALDPDWWREIIGYLSSANVVTYEQDWLNVIYEYSPELATSVQAGDAFTDGMASAAQQKGLSMQYCMALPRHFLQGARYGNLTTIRVSGDRLERSKWDAFLYTSRLASALGIWPWSDVFMSTEADNLLIATLSAGMVGVGDRSGTEHKENLLHAVRARSGR
;
A
#
# COMPACT_ATOMS: atom_id res chain seq x y z
N MET A 1 43.84 -39.39 70.59
CA MET A 1 42.44 -39.81 70.41
C MET A 1 41.53 -38.65 70.79
N THR A 2 41.15 -37.80 69.84
CA THR A 2 39.96 -36.94 69.96
C THR A 2 39.60 -36.40 68.57
N PHE A 3 38.31 -36.45 68.27
CA PHE A 3 37.68 -36.29 66.95
C PHE A 3 37.65 -34.82 66.48
N LEU A 4 37.86 -34.59 65.18
CA LEU A 4 37.38 -33.39 64.48
C LEU A 4 35.89 -33.57 64.14
N GLN A 5 35.04 -32.67 64.62
CA GLN A 5 33.68 -32.46 64.11
C GLN A 5 33.66 -31.18 63.27
N CYS A 6 33.45 -31.31 61.96
CA CYS A 6 33.05 -30.20 61.10
C CYS A 6 31.52 -30.04 61.18
N ALA A 7 31.06 -28.88 61.66
CA ALA A 7 29.67 -28.47 61.58
C ALA A 7 29.39 -27.87 60.20
N ALA A 8 28.43 -28.43 59.47
CA ALA A 8 27.89 -27.86 58.24
C ALA A 8 26.79 -26.84 58.59
N LEU A 9 26.97 -25.58 58.20
CA LEU A 9 25.91 -24.58 58.20
C LEU A 9 25.03 -24.78 56.94
N SER A 10 23.79 -25.21 57.14
CA SER A 10 22.75 -25.16 56.10
C SER A 10 22.19 -23.73 56.02
N ALA A 11 22.54 -22.99 54.97
CA ALA A 11 21.87 -21.75 54.62
C ALA A 11 20.55 -22.07 53.91
N ALA A 12 19.43 -21.79 54.57
CA ALA A 12 18.10 -21.89 53.98
C ALA A 12 17.90 -20.73 52.97
N LEU A 13 17.91 -21.06 51.68
CA LEU A 13 17.47 -20.17 50.60
C LEU A 13 15.94 -20.06 50.65
N THR A 14 15.43 -18.95 51.15
CA THR A 14 14.03 -18.55 50.97
C THR A 14 13.84 -18.04 49.55
N LEU A 15 13.30 -18.89 48.67
CA LEU A 15 12.78 -18.47 47.37
C LEU A 15 11.54 -17.57 47.58
N PRO A 16 11.47 -16.37 46.98
CA PRO A 16 10.21 -15.65 46.91
C PRO A 16 9.26 -16.40 45.97
N ALA A 17 8.10 -16.78 46.49
CA ALA A 17 7.02 -17.38 45.72
C ALA A 17 6.51 -16.36 44.69
N LEU A 18 6.71 -16.64 43.41
CA LEU A 18 5.98 -15.99 42.33
C LEU A 18 4.49 -16.39 42.44
N PRO A 19 3.53 -15.47 42.28
CA PRO A 19 2.12 -15.84 42.21
C PRO A 19 1.93 -16.79 41.04
N GLY A 20 1.48 -18.01 41.34
CA GLY A 20 1.15 -19.02 40.34
C GLY A 20 -0.09 -18.58 39.56
N TYR A 21 0.12 -18.15 38.32
CA TYR A 21 -0.95 -18.11 37.32
C TYR A 21 -1.29 -19.54 36.90
N ALA A 22 -2.57 -19.85 36.76
CA ALA A 22 -3.05 -21.15 36.30
C ALA A 22 -2.41 -21.54 34.95
N ALA A 23 -2.27 -22.84 34.72
CA ALA A 23 -1.59 -23.40 33.54
C ALA A 23 -2.39 -23.12 32.25
N GLY A 24 -2.15 -21.97 31.63
CA GLY A 24 -2.69 -21.64 30.30
C GLY A 24 -1.97 -22.42 29.19
N SER A 25 -2.72 -22.82 28.16
CA SER A 25 -2.17 -23.42 26.94
C SER A 25 -1.38 -22.36 26.15
N GLY A 26 -0.25 -22.73 25.56
CA GLY A 26 0.60 -21.78 24.84
C GLY A 26 1.49 -22.36 23.76
N VAL A 27 2.00 -21.46 22.93
CA VAL A 27 2.93 -21.75 21.83
C VAL A 27 4.13 -20.81 21.90
N GLN A 28 5.28 -21.29 21.43
CA GLN A 28 6.53 -20.55 21.42
C GLN A 28 7.11 -20.53 20.00
N GLY A 29 7.56 -19.36 19.57
CA GLY A 29 8.30 -19.15 18.34
C GLY A 29 9.73 -18.69 18.59
N ALA A 30 10.30 -18.05 17.56
CA ALA A 30 11.65 -17.51 17.58
C ALA A 30 11.83 -16.44 18.66
N HIS A 31 13.09 -16.21 19.05
CA HIS A 31 13.48 -15.10 19.93
C HIS A 31 12.74 -15.05 21.28
N GLY A 32 12.27 -16.21 21.77
CA GLY A 32 11.54 -16.28 23.04
C GLY A 32 10.18 -15.60 22.99
N ILE A 33 9.57 -15.48 21.81
CA ILE A 33 8.18 -15.05 21.66
C ILE A 33 7.26 -16.20 22.07
N VAL A 34 6.36 -15.92 23.01
CA VAL A 34 5.40 -16.89 23.55
C VAL A 34 4.00 -16.30 23.46
N ALA A 35 3.04 -17.08 22.97
CA ALA A 35 1.62 -16.74 23.02
C ALA A 35 0.88 -17.73 23.92
N THR A 36 0.03 -17.23 24.81
CA THR A 36 -0.75 -18.04 25.76
C THR A 36 -2.21 -17.61 25.81
N ILE A 37 -3.07 -18.51 26.27
CA ILE A 37 -4.44 -18.19 26.67
C ILE A 37 -4.80 -18.91 27.96
N ASP A 38 -5.43 -18.20 28.88
CA ASP A 38 -6.06 -18.75 30.07
C ASP A 38 -7.50 -19.12 29.74
N GLU A 39 -7.84 -20.41 29.88
CA GLU A 39 -9.11 -20.96 29.39
C GLU A 39 -10.31 -20.44 30.21
N GLU A 40 -10.13 -20.23 31.51
CA GLU A 40 -11.22 -19.80 32.40
C GLU A 40 -11.53 -18.31 32.24
N SER A 41 -10.51 -17.45 32.25
CA SER A 41 -10.69 -16.00 32.16
C SER A 41 -10.81 -15.49 30.73
N GLY A 42 -10.36 -16.25 29.72
CA GLY A 42 -10.27 -15.80 28.33
C GLY A 42 -9.17 -14.77 28.07
N ARG A 43 -8.26 -14.57 29.03
CA ARG A 43 -7.13 -13.65 28.90
C ARG A 43 -6.05 -14.31 28.05
N TYR A 44 -5.62 -13.63 26.99
CA TYR A 44 -4.52 -14.07 26.13
C TYR A 44 -3.35 -13.10 26.22
N GLU A 45 -2.13 -13.63 26.10
CA GLU A 45 -0.89 -12.86 26.11
C GLU A 45 -0.02 -13.18 24.91
N VAL A 46 0.79 -12.19 24.53
CA VAL A 46 1.98 -12.32 23.71
C VAL A 46 3.14 -11.70 24.47
N ARG A 47 4.12 -12.52 24.80
CA ARG A 47 5.34 -12.13 25.53
C ARG A 47 6.53 -12.23 24.61
N SER A 48 7.40 -11.22 24.63
CA SER A 48 8.76 -11.33 24.10
C SER A 48 9.74 -11.27 25.26
N ASN A 49 10.47 -12.37 25.48
CA ASN A 49 11.52 -12.41 26.50
C ASN A 49 12.71 -11.53 26.12
N GLU A 50 13.01 -11.38 24.83
CA GLU A 50 14.10 -10.51 24.35
C GLU A 50 13.80 -9.03 24.60
N LEU A 51 12.55 -8.60 24.36
CA LEU A 51 12.15 -7.21 24.57
C LEU A 51 11.71 -6.93 26.01
N GLU A 52 11.48 -7.96 26.82
CA GLU A 52 10.78 -7.88 28.12
C GLU A 52 9.41 -7.21 28.00
N TRP A 53 8.72 -7.45 26.88
CA TRP A 53 7.41 -6.88 26.57
C TRP A 53 6.31 -7.92 26.69
N VAL A 54 5.14 -7.48 27.16
CA VAL A 54 3.92 -8.28 27.22
C VAL A 54 2.79 -7.47 26.62
N PHE A 55 2.11 -8.03 25.63
CA PHE A 55 0.86 -7.52 25.09
C PHE A 55 -0.24 -8.50 25.50
N ALA A 56 -1.31 -8.03 26.13
CA ALA A 56 -2.39 -8.88 26.59
C ALA A 56 -3.77 -8.24 26.38
N GLY A 57 -4.75 -9.12 26.20
CA GLY A 57 -6.15 -8.78 26.00
C GLY A 57 -7.06 -9.86 26.55
N ASN A 58 -8.36 -9.67 26.43
CA ASN A 58 -9.37 -10.64 26.87
C ASN A 58 -10.45 -10.79 25.79
N ILE A 59 -10.91 -12.02 25.57
CA ILE A 59 -11.93 -12.35 24.56
C ILE A 59 -13.37 -12.22 25.08
N GLY A 60 -13.55 -11.63 26.27
CA GLY A 60 -14.84 -11.34 26.89
C GLY A 60 -15.47 -12.49 27.69
N GLY A 61 -14.82 -13.67 27.74
CA GLY A 61 -15.31 -14.84 28.48
C GLY A 61 -14.40 -16.05 28.32
N ALA A 62 -14.80 -17.19 28.92
CA ALA A 62 -14.01 -18.41 28.88
C ALA A 62 -13.75 -18.89 27.43
N ALA A 63 -12.51 -19.33 27.18
CA ALA A 63 -12.12 -19.95 25.94
C ALA A 63 -12.52 -21.42 25.93
N ALA A 64 -13.05 -21.90 24.82
CA ALA A 64 -13.38 -23.29 24.58
C ALA A 64 -12.55 -23.86 23.43
N ASP A 65 -12.48 -25.19 23.33
CA ASP A 65 -11.77 -25.91 22.27
C ASP A 65 -10.33 -25.41 22.08
N VAL A 66 -9.64 -25.13 23.18
CA VAL A 66 -8.25 -24.67 23.13
C VAL A 66 -7.35 -25.80 22.67
N GLY A 67 -6.55 -25.53 21.65
CA GLY A 67 -5.71 -26.53 21.02
C GLY A 67 -4.47 -25.92 20.41
N VAL A 68 -3.39 -26.71 20.42
CA VAL A 68 -2.12 -26.37 19.79
C VAL A 68 -1.89 -27.31 18.61
N LYS A 69 -1.38 -26.76 17.51
CA LYS A 69 -0.88 -27.56 16.40
C LYS A 69 0.36 -26.92 15.78
N ASP A 70 1.18 -27.76 15.17
CA ASP A 70 2.26 -27.31 14.31
C ASP A 70 1.77 -27.24 12.85
N GLY A 71 2.40 -26.39 12.05
CA GLY A 71 2.11 -26.26 10.64
C GLY A 71 3.18 -25.49 9.88
N GLN A 72 2.92 -25.26 8.60
CA GLN A 72 3.80 -24.49 7.74
C GLN A 72 2.96 -23.70 6.74
N ASP A 73 3.36 -22.46 6.48
CA ASP A 73 2.83 -21.63 5.38
C ASP A 73 4.00 -20.89 4.69
N ARG A 74 3.69 -19.85 3.90
CA ARG A 74 4.71 -19.07 3.17
C ARG A 74 5.70 -18.35 4.09
N LEU A 75 5.32 -18.03 5.33
CA LEU A 75 6.20 -17.44 6.33
C LEU A 75 7.14 -18.46 6.99
N GLY A 76 6.88 -19.76 6.80
CA GLY A 76 7.69 -20.85 7.34
C GLY A 76 6.92 -21.73 8.32
N ALA A 77 7.67 -22.53 9.08
CA ALA A 77 7.11 -23.38 10.11
C ALA A 77 6.56 -22.54 11.27
N PHE A 78 5.38 -22.91 11.77
CA PHE A 78 4.71 -22.22 12.86
C PHE A 78 4.14 -23.19 13.89
N ARG A 79 3.89 -22.65 15.08
CA ARG A 79 3.04 -23.24 16.12
C ARG A 79 1.82 -22.36 16.30
N GLU A 80 0.63 -22.93 16.15
CA GLU A 80 -0.66 -22.24 16.25
C GLU A 80 -1.36 -22.63 17.54
N LEU A 81 -1.65 -21.64 18.38
CA LEU A 81 -2.64 -21.72 19.44
C LEU A 81 -3.99 -21.34 18.84
N SER A 82 -5.01 -22.18 18.99
CA SER A 82 -6.37 -21.91 18.52
C SER A 82 -7.39 -22.12 19.61
N PHE A 83 -8.47 -21.36 19.58
CA PHE A 83 -9.51 -21.36 20.60
C PHE A 83 -10.82 -20.82 20.03
N ARG A 84 -11.91 -20.99 20.77
CA ARG A 84 -13.24 -20.48 20.44
C ARG A 84 -13.82 -19.71 21.61
N TRP A 85 -14.65 -18.72 21.30
CA TRP A 85 -15.49 -18.04 22.28
C TRP A 85 -16.79 -17.60 21.61
N ARG A 86 -17.67 -16.99 22.40
CA ARG A 86 -18.94 -16.44 21.90
C ARG A 86 -19.09 -14.99 22.32
N GLU A 87 -19.27 -14.11 21.35
CA GLU A 87 -19.55 -12.69 21.60
C GLU A 87 -20.25 -12.05 20.40
N PRO A 88 -21.57 -11.76 20.47
CA PRO A 88 -22.66 -12.71 20.78
C PRO A 88 -22.71 -13.95 19.87
N VAL A 89 -21.97 -13.96 18.76
CA VAL A 89 -21.89 -15.09 17.81
C VAL A 89 -20.70 -16.00 18.13
N PRO A 90 -20.68 -17.26 17.65
CA PRO A 90 -19.51 -18.13 17.77
C PRO A 90 -18.34 -17.63 16.92
N LEU A 91 -17.22 -17.32 17.58
CA LEU A 91 -15.97 -16.91 16.96
C LEU A 91 -14.89 -17.97 17.19
N ARG A 92 -13.96 -18.08 16.24
CA ARG A 92 -12.73 -18.84 16.39
C ARG A 92 -11.54 -17.90 16.27
N GLY A 93 -10.61 -18.00 17.20
CA GLY A 93 -9.35 -17.28 17.17
C GLY A 93 -8.17 -18.20 16.95
N SER A 94 -7.10 -17.65 16.41
CA SER A 94 -5.79 -18.28 16.49
C SER A 94 -4.66 -17.26 16.61
N ILE A 95 -3.57 -17.68 17.26
CA ILE A 95 -2.30 -16.97 17.34
C ILE A 95 -1.22 -17.93 16.87
N ARG A 96 -0.57 -17.60 15.77
CA ARG A 96 0.63 -18.30 15.30
C ARG A 96 1.88 -17.61 15.80
N THR A 97 2.84 -18.42 16.20
CA THR A 97 4.23 -18.00 16.40
C THR A 97 5.10 -18.76 15.41
N TYR A 98 6.04 -18.07 14.75
CA TYR A 98 6.90 -18.67 13.74
C TYR A 98 8.22 -19.15 14.34
N VAL A 99 8.71 -20.30 13.90
CA VAL A 99 9.88 -20.98 14.50
C VAL A 99 11.17 -20.20 14.28
N ASP A 100 11.34 -19.59 13.10
CA ASP A 100 12.59 -18.95 12.69
C ASP A 100 12.49 -17.43 12.55
N ARG A 101 11.35 -16.83 12.90
CA ARG A 101 11.08 -15.40 12.69
C ARG A 101 10.32 -14.78 13.85
N PRO A 102 10.59 -13.52 14.23
CA PRO A 102 9.93 -12.86 15.34
C PRO A 102 8.55 -12.30 14.95
N VAL A 103 7.74 -13.14 14.32
CA VAL A 103 6.47 -12.81 13.70
C VAL A 103 5.35 -13.54 14.44
N LEU A 104 4.22 -12.85 14.61
CA LEU A 104 2.96 -13.44 15.00
C LEU A 104 1.88 -13.17 13.95
N LEU A 105 1.04 -14.17 13.69
CA LEU A 105 -0.15 -14.01 12.87
C LEU A 105 -1.38 -14.34 13.72
N PHE A 106 -2.23 -13.34 13.89
CA PHE A 106 -3.52 -13.47 14.55
C PHE A 106 -4.60 -13.70 13.50
N ALA A 107 -5.58 -14.53 13.81
CA ALA A 107 -6.77 -14.68 13.00
C ALA A 107 -8.03 -14.70 13.88
N VAL A 108 -9.10 -14.10 13.38
CA VAL A 108 -10.45 -14.28 13.90
C VAL A 108 -11.38 -14.68 12.77
N THR A 109 -12.14 -15.75 12.98
CA THR A 109 -13.09 -16.29 12.02
C THR A 109 -14.49 -16.29 12.62
N ALA A 110 -15.44 -15.74 11.87
CA ALA A 110 -16.87 -15.84 12.17
C ALA A 110 -17.39 -17.21 11.72
N ASN A 111 -17.90 -18.04 12.63
CA ASN A 111 -18.43 -19.35 12.23
C ASN A 111 -19.87 -19.27 11.69
N GLU A 112 -20.56 -18.17 12.00
CA GLU A 112 -21.90 -17.84 11.54
C GLU A 112 -21.88 -16.45 10.89
N PRO A 113 -22.89 -16.06 10.10
CA PRO A 113 -22.95 -14.72 9.54
C PRO A 113 -22.99 -13.64 10.65
N ILE A 114 -22.30 -12.52 10.43
CA ILE A 114 -22.24 -11.40 11.37
C ILE A 114 -22.79 -10.14 10.72
N SER A 115 -23.79 -9.53 11.36
CA SER A 115 -24.34 -8.25 10.93
C SER A 115 -23.55 -7.03 11.43
N ASP A 116 -22.80 -7.17 12.53
CA ASP A 116 -21.98 -6.10 13.13
C ASP A 116 -20.49 -6.44 13.09
N ALA A 117 -19.77 -5.82 12.17
CA ALA A 117 -18.33 -6.02 12.02
C ALA A 117 -17.49 -5.56 13.22
N ALA A 118 -18.05 -4.80 14.17
CA ALA A 118 -17.34 -4.44 15.40
C ALA A 118 -16.93 -5.66 16.24
N LEU A 119 -17.60 -6.80 16.04
CA LEU A 119 -17.26 -8.09 16.66
C LEU A 119 -15.97 -8.69 16.09
N ILE A 120 -15.55 -8.28 14.89
CA ILE A 120 -14.25 -8.63 14.33
C ILE A 120 -13.22 -7.62 14.82
N ARG A 121 -12.70 -7.88 16.02
CA ARG A 121 -11.65 -7.08 16.66
C ARG A 121 -10.63 -7.99 17.36
N PHE A 122 -9.66 -8.49 16.60
CA PHE A 122 -8.63 -9.38 17.11
C PHE A 122 -7.30 -9.24 16.34
N PRO A 123 -6.16 -9.03 17.02
CA PRO A 123 -6.04 -8.87 18.47
C PRO A 123 -6.65 -7.54 18.94
N ARG A 124 -6.97 -7.49 20.22
CA ARG A 124 -7.40 -6.32 21.00
C ARG A 124 -6.62 -6.32 22.31
N PHE A 125 -5.50 -5.60 22.32
CA PHE A 125 -4.67 -5.45 23.50
C PHE A 125 -5.12 -4.27 24.35
N THR A 126 -5.25 -4.50 25.65
CA THR A 126 -5.56 -3.47 26.67
C THR A 126 -4.44 -3.35 27.71
N GLU A 127 -3.55 -4.34 27.75
CA GLU A 127 -2.32 -4.33 28.53
C GLU A 127 -1.15 -4.44 27.56
N PHE A 128 -0.21 -3.51 27.63
CA PHE A 128 0.98 -3.45 26.78
C PHE A 128 2.00 -2.50 27.39
N PRO A 129 3.28 -2.52 26.96
CA PRO A 129 4.31 -1.62 27.49
C PRO A 129 3.86 -0.16 27.39
N LYS A 130 4.09 0.60 28.45
CA LYS A 130 3.69 2.01 28.53
C LYS A 130 4.78 2.92 27.97
N ASN A 131 4.38 4.13 27.59
CA ASN A 131 5.26 5.18 27.06
C ASN A 131 5.94 4.83 25.73
N LEU A 132 5.32 3.98 24.91
CA LEU A 132 5.76 3.74 23.54
C LEU A 132 5.44 4.97 22.68
N ARG A 133 6.37 5.30 21.77
CA ARG A 133 6.18 6.28 20.69
C ARG A 133 5.44 5.59 19.54
N GLY A 134 4.51 6.31 18.92
CA GLY A 134 3.72 5.82 17.78
C GLY A 134 4.12 6.46 16.47
N PHE A 135 4.09 5.67 15.39
CA PHE A 135 4.23 6.15 14.02
C PHE A 135 3.31 5.34 13.10
N SER A 136 2.63 6.03 12.18
CA SER A 136 1.74 5.44 11.18
C SER A 136 1.56 6.39 9.99
N TYR A 137 0.53 6.20 9.18
CA TYR A 137 0.22 7.03 8.01
C TYR A 137 -1.23 7.49 8.01
N ALA A 138 -1.43 8.76 7.64
CA ALA A 138 -2.77 9.37 7.63
C ALA A 138 -3.63 8.82 6.48
N ASN A 139 -4.94 8.69 6.72
CA ASN A 139 -5.90 8.25 5.71
C ASN A 139 -6.30 9.38 4.74
N THR A 140 -5.32 9.93 4.03
CA THR A 140 -5.51 10.94 2.99
C THR A 140 -4.59 10.66 1.79
N ALA A 141 -4.73 11.43 0.72
CA ALA A 141 -3.96 11.27 -0.52
C ALA A 141 -2.46 11.14 -0.22
N PHE A 142 -1.84 10.14 -0.85
CA PHE A 142 -0.41 9.78 -0.73
C PHE A 142 0.03 9.25 0.62
N ALA A 143 -0.90 8.99 1.56
CA ALA A 143 -0.59 8.43 2.88
C ALA A 143 0.60 9.15 3.56
N PRO A 144 0.49 10.46 3.88
CA PRO A 144 1.59 11.18 4.51
C PRO A 144 1.90 10.61 5.90
N PRO A 145 3.15 10.74 6.39
CA PRO A 145 3.54 10.22 7.69
C PRO A 145 2.77 10.89 8.83
N SER A 146 2.45 10.09 9.86
CA SER A 146 1.85 10.55 11.10
C SER A 146 2.66 10.03 12.29
N PHE A 147 3.04 10.92 13.20
CA PHE A 147 3.64 10.56 14.49
C PHE A 147 2.58 10.30 15.57
N ALA A 148 1.36 9.97 15.12
CA ALA A 148 0.29 9.39 15.91
C ALA A 148 -0.03 7.99 15.39
N LEU A 149 -0.90 7.27 16.10
CA LEU A 149 -1.46 6.00 15.66
C LEU A 149 -2.83 6.27 15.04
N GLU A 150 -2.86 6.36 13.71
CA GLU A 150 -4.05 6.69 12.95
C GLU A 150 -5.00 5.49 12.86
N GLU A 151 -6.28 5.68 13.17
CA GLU A 151 -7.30 4.62 13.13
C GLU A 151 -7.78 4.34 11.70
N ASN A 152 -6.91 3.72 10.89
CA ASN A 152 -7.19 3.32 9.53
C ASN A 152 -6.41 2.03 9.15
N ALA A 153 -6.44 1.62 7.88
CA ALA A 153 -5.66 0.49 7.37
C ALA A 153 -4.16 0.81 7.19
N THR A 154 -3.51 1.34 8.23
CA THR A 154 -2.07 1.63 8.24
C THR A 154 -1.36 0.68 9.19
N PRO A 155 -0.11 0.28 8.92
CA PRO A 155 0.74 -0.28 9.97
C PRO A 155 0.92 0.72 11.11
N TRP A 156 0.93 0.21 12.34
CA TRP A 156 1.29 0.93 13.55
C TRP A 156 2.67 0.46 14.00
N LEU A 157 3.64 1.37 13.96
CA LEU A 157 4.94 1.19 14.58
C LEU A 157 4.91 1.77 16.00
N LEU A 158 5.26 0.93 16.96
CA LEU A 158 5.40 1.27 18.36
C LEU A 158 6.85 1.05 18.77
N TYR A 159 7.50 2.01 19.43
CA TYR A 159 8.90 1.85 19.84
C TYR A 159 9.24 2.66 21.09
N ASP A 160 10.33 2.30 21.75
CA ASP A 160 10.85 3.02 22.90
C ASP A 160 12.23 3.65 22.63
N ASP A 161 12.76 4.32 23.66
CA ASP A 161 14.06 5.00 23.60
C ASP A 161 15.25 4.02 23.52
N GLN A 162 15.04 2.72 23.79
CA GLN A 162 16.03 1.67 23.55
C GLN A 162 15.93 1.07 22.14
N THR A 163 15.09 1.63 21.27
CA THR A 163 14.81 1.15 19.91
C THR A 163 14.18 -0.24 19.84
N ARG A 164 13.66 -0.77 20.97
CA ARG A 164 12.77 -1.93 20.94
C ARG A 164 11.50 -1.51 20.20
N ALA A 165 11.02 -2.36 19.29
CA ALA A 165 9.94 -1.99 18.39
C ALA A 165 8.96 -3.13 18.16
N ALA A 166 7.71 -2.75 17.91
CA ALA A 166 6.66 -3.61 17.40
C ALA A 166 6.02 -2.96 16.18
N VAL A 167 5.74 -3.73 15.14
CA VAL A 167 4.90 -3.29 14.01
C VAL A 167 3.67 -4.19 13.96
N LEU A 168 2.49 -3.59 13.99
CA LEU A 168 1.20 -4.28 13.91
C LEU A 168 0.40 -3.73 12.72
N SER A 169 -0.15 -4.60 11.87
CA SER A 169 -1.00 -4.17 10.74
C SER A 169 -2.05 -5.22 10.41
N PRO A 170 -3.13 -4.84 9.69
CA PRO A 170 -3.95 -5.81 8.97
C PRO A 170 -3.05 -6.68 8.07
N ALA A 171 -3.41 -7.95 7.92
CA ALA A 171 -2.76 -8.91 7.04
C ALA A 171 -3.70 -9.51 5.98
N ALA A 172 -4.97 -9.08 5.98
CA ALA A 172 -5.97 -9.40 4.99
C ALA A 172 -7.09 -8.34 5.01
N ASN A 173 -7.97 -8.39 4.00
CA ASN A 173 -9.17 -7.54 3.89
C ASN A 173 -8.85 -6.04 3.89
N TYR A 174 -7.72 -5.64 3.30
CA TYR A 174 -7.12 -4.31 3.48
C TYR A 174 -8.07 -3.16 3.16
N MET A 175 -8.91 -3.32 2.13
CA MET A 175 -9.87 -2.30 1.73
C MET A 175 -10.95 -2.03 2.77
N ILE A 176 -11.25 -2.99 3.66
CA ILE A 176 -12.24 -2.85 4.74
C ILE A 176 -11.63 -2.98 6.14
N ALA A 177 -10.31 -3.11 6.26
CA ALA A 177 -9.62 -3.23 7.54
C ALA A 177 -9.39 -1.85 8.18
N SER A 178 -9.26 -1.84 9.51
CA SER A 178 -8.87 -0.65 10.27
C SER A 178 -8.19 -1.02 11.58
N MET A 179 -7.08 -0.36 11.88
CA MET A 179 -6.50 -0.31 13.22
C MET A 179 -7.34 0.57 14.13
N ARG A 180 -7.43 0.24 15.41
CA ARG A 180 -8.28 0.91 16.39
C ARG A 180 -7.58 1.11 17.73
N GLY A 181 -7.99 2.15 18.44
CA GLY A 181 -7.46 2.50 19.76
C GLY A 181 -6.58 3.75 19.73
N ASP A 182 -5.94 4.04 20.86
CA ASP A 182 -5.15 5.26 21.08
C ASP A 182 -3.66 4.99 21.33
N GLY A 183 -3.25 3.72 21.30
CA GLY A 183 -1.88 3.31 21.61
C GLY A 183 -1.48 3.50 23.07
N LYS A 184 -2.43 3.74 23.97
CA LYS A 184 -2.19 3.98 25.41
C LYS A 184 -3.06 3.08 26.28
N ALA A 185 -4.35 3.01 25.96
CA ALA A 185 -5.35 2.16 26.58
C ALA A 185 -5.73 0.97 25.69
N GLU A 186 -5.75 1.15 24.37
CA GLU A 186 -6.12 0.08 23.43
C GLU A 186 -5.24 0.09 22.17
N ILE A 187 -4.87 -1.11 21.72
CA ILE A 187 -4.33 -1.39 20.39
C ILE A 187 -5.13 -2.55 19.81
N ALA A 188 -5.82 -2.35 18.71
CA ALA A 188 -6.63 -3.39 18.09
C ALA A 188 -6.59 -3.35 16.56
N SER A 189 -6.83 -4.51 15.96
CA SER A 189 -7.08 -4.64 14.52
C SER A 189 -8.48 -5.18 14.29
N GLY A 190 -9.18 -4.60 13.34
CA GLY A 190 -10.54 -5.00 12.99
C GLY A 190 -10.97 -4.41 11.65
N LEU A 191 -12.25 -4.10 11.54
CA LEU A 191 -12.86 -3.64 10.29
C LEU A 191 -13.31 -2.17 10.39
N ASN A 192 -13.52 -1.56 9.22
CA ASN A 192 -14.13 -0.25 9.07
C ASN A 192 -15.52 -0.22 9.71
N THR A 193 -15.90 0.96 10.19
CA THR A 193 -17.28 1.19 10.65
C THR A 193 -18.23 1.06 9.46
N GLY A 194 -19.36 0.38 9.65
CA GLY A 194 -20.37 0.20 8.61
C GLY A 194 -20.17 -1.03 7.71
N VAL A 195 -19.08 -1.79 7.89
CA VAL A 195 -19.01 -3.16 7.35
C VAL A 195 -20.07 -4.00 8.05
N ALA A 196 -20.87 -4.72 7.26
CA ALA A 196 -21.95 -5.57 7.73
C ALA A 196 -22.05 -6.82 6.84
N ASP A 197 -22.97 -7.71 7.18
CA ASP A 197 -23.30 -8.91 6.39
C ASP A 197 -22.09 -9.80 6.08
N LEU A 198 -21.20 -9.93 7.06
CA LEU A 198 -20.05 -10.83 6.94
C LEU A 198 -20.56 -12.28 6.83
N PRO A 199 -20.14 -13.04 5.81
CA PRO A 199 -20.59 -14.42 5.66
C PRO A 199 -19.98 -15.32 6.74
N ALA A 200 -20.64 -16.45 7.01
CA ALA A 200 -20.03 -17.53 7.77
C ALA A 200 -18.71 -17.95 7.10
N GLY A 201 -17.68 -18.16 7.91
CA GLY A 201 -16.32 -18.45 7.48
C GLY A 201 -15.47 -17.21 7.18
N PHE A 202 -16.03 -15.99 7.22
CA PHE A 202 -15.23 -14.77 7.06
C PHE A 202 -14.10 -14.74 8.09
N THR A 203 -12.88 -14.48 7.62
CA THR A 203 -11.68 -14.45 8.45
C THR A 203 -10.94 -13.13 8.24
N HIS A 204 -10.55 -12.50 9.35
CA HIS A 204 -9.63 -11.37 9.35
C HIS A 204 -8.33 -11.75 10.04
N THR A 205 -7.21 -11.34 9.45
CA THR A 205 -5.88 -11.62 9.96
C THR A 205 -5.11 -10.33 10.23
N THR A 206 -4.25 -10.39 11.25
CA THR A 206 -3.39 -9.30 11.68
C THR A 206 -1.98 -9.82 11.86
N LEU A 207 -0.99 -9.10 11.33
CA LEU A 207 0.42 -9.44 11.45
C LEU A 207 1.07 -8.56 12.51
N MET A 208 1.86 -9.16 13.40
CA MET A 208 2.69 -8.45 14.37
C MET A 208 4.13 -8.90 14.26
N VAL A 209 5.07 -7.96 14.27
CA VAL A 209 6.50 -8.24 14.33
C VAL A 209 7.10 -7.54 15.52
N LEU A 210 7.97 -8.23 16.26
CA LEU A 210 8.68 -7.73 17.43
C LEU A 210 10.18 -7.75 17.15
N GLY A 211 10.92 -6.73 17.57
CA GLY A 211 12.37 -6.75 17.38
C GLY A 211 13.10 -5.56 17.99
N VAL A 212 14.43 -5.61 17.90
CA VAL A 212 15.32 -4.52 18.28
C VAL A 212 15.76 -3.76 17.03
N GLY A 213 15.63 -2.43 17.06
CA GLY A 213 15.93 -1.53 15.95
C GLY A 213 14.69 -1.25 15.10
N VAL A 214 14.24 0.01 15.10
CA VAL A 214 13.02 0.46 14.37
C VAL A 214 13.01 0.03 12.90
N ASN A 215 14.10 0.26 12.17
CA ASN A 215 14.17 -0.08 10.75
C ASN A 215 14.21 -1.59 10.52
N ALA A 216 14.95 -2.34 11.36
CA ALA A 216 15.04 -3.79 11.22
C ALA A 216 13.68 -4.46 11.48
N THR A 217 12.94 -4.03 12.50
CA THR A 217 11.58 -4.51 12.77
C THR A 217 10.62 -4.16 11.63
N TRP A 218 10.74 -2.96 11.05
CA TRP A 218 9.92 -2.55 9.90
C TRP A 218 10.23 -3.36 8.63
N ASP A 219 11.51 -3.66 8.36
CA ASP A 219 11.91 -4.54 7.25
C ASP A 219 11.38 -5.96 7.45
N ALA A 220 11.48 -6.49 8.67
CA ALA A 220 10.95 -7.81 9.01
C ALA A 220 9.42 -7.87 8.83
N TRP A 221 8.70 -6.81 9.20
CA TRP A 221 7.26 -6.69 8.93
C TRP A 221 6.95 -6.66 7.43
N GLY A 222 7.67 -5.86 6.65
CA GLY A 222 7.47 -5.77 5.21
C GLY A 222 7.74 -7.09 4.48
N SER A 223 8.86 -7.75 4.80
CA SER A 223 9.21 -9.08 4.27
C SER A 223 8.17 -10.12 4.65
N ALA A 224 7.74 -10.13 5.91
CA ALA A 224 6.72 -11.07 6.36
C ALA A 224 5.39 -10.84 5.63
N LEU A 225 4.94 -9.60 5.47
CA LEU A 225 3.67 -9.32 4.80
C LEU A 225 3.71 -9.72 3.32
N THR A 226 4.77 -9.35 2.59
CA THR A 226 4.93 -9.69 1.16
C THR A 226 5.06 -11.21 0.95
N GLU A 227 5.85 -11.90 1.77
CA GLU A 227 5.97 -13.36 1.73
C GLU A 227 4.64 -14.06 2.04
N LEU A 228 3.87 -13.56 3.02
CA LEU A 228 2.54 -14.07 3.33
C LEU A 228 1.59 -13.96 2.14
N GLN A 229 1.65 -12.84 1.40
CA GLN A 229 0.88 -12.64 0.17
C GLN A 229 1.45 -13.41 -1.03
N GLY A 230 2.67 -13.92 -0.91
CA GLY A 230 3.33 -14.63 -2.00
C GLY A 230 3.82 -13.74 -3.11
N THR A 231 4.10 -12.48 -2.79
CA THR A 231 4.65 -11.50 -3.72
C THR A 231 6.11 -11.26 -3.42
N GLU A 232 6.85 -10.95 -4.48
CA GLU A 232 8.23 -10.52 -4.39
C GLU A 232 8.32 -9.09 -4.89
N ARG A 233 9.21 -8.32 -4.27
CA ARG A 233 9.53 -6.98 -4.75
C ARG A 233 10.11 -7.08 -6.17
N PRO A 234 9.52 -6.40 -7.17
CA PRO A 234 10.12 -6.35 -8.50
C PRO A 234 11.53 -5.76 -8.43
N ALA A 235 12.44 -6.24 -9.28
CA ALA A 235 13.75 -5.61 -9.43
C ALA A 235 13.60 -4.12 -9.79
N ASN A 236 14.59 -3.30 -9.44
CA ASN A 236 14.58 -1.86 -9.76
C ASN A 236 14.82 -1.55 -11.25
N ASP A 237 14.73 -2.55 -12.12
CA ASP A 237 14.73 -2.45 -13.57
C ASP A 237 13.66 -3.38 -14.19
N ALA A 238 12.66 -3.81 -13.40
CA ALA A 238 11.64 -4.76 -13.80
C ALA A 238 10.72 -4.27 -14.93
N ASP A 239 10.53 -2.95 -15.05
CA ASP A 239 9.80 -2.34 -16.17
C ASP A 239 10.55 -1.13 -16.75
N ILE A 240 10.01 -0.55 -17.83
CA ILE A 240 10.65 0.56 -18.52
C ILE A 240 10.78 1.81 -17.66
N GLY A 241 9.82 2.02 -16.75
CA GLY A 241 9.75 3.18 -15.87
C GLY A 241 10.85 3.14 -14.82
N LEU A 242 11.10 1.97 -14.26
CA LEU A 242 12.17 1.76 -13.28
C LEU A 242 13.56 1.74 -13.92
N ARG A 243 13.66 1.21 -15.15
CA ARG A 243 14.94 1.00 -15.81
C ARG A 243 15.53 2.25 -16.46
N TYR A 244 14.71 3.18 -16.91
CA TYR A 244 15.14 4.30 -17.74
C TYR A 244 14.57 5.63 -17.30
N LEU A 245 15.21 6.72 -17.74
CA LEU A 245 14.69 8.06 -17.60
C LEU A 245 13.51 8.29 -18.56
N GLY A 246 12.43 8.88 -18.07
CA GLY A 246 11.24 9.22 -18.86
C GLY A 246 10.91 10.70 -18.93
N TYR A 247 9.99 11.03 -19.83
CA TYR A 247 9.39 12.35 -19.93
C TYR A 247 7.92 12.31 -19.53
N TRP A 248 7.49 13.26 -18.72
CA TRP A 248 6.18 13.26 -18.09
C TRP A 248 5.40 14.51 -18.46
N THR A 249 4.10 14.34 -18.66
CA THR A 249 3.17 15.45 -18.96
C THR A 249 2.20 15.68 -17.80
N ASP A 250 2.65 15.35 -16.58
CA ASP A 250 1.91 15.39 -15.32
C ASP A 250 1.75 16.81 -14.76
N ASN A 251 0.89 16.99 -13.75
CA ASN A 251 0.65 18.28 -13.11
C ASN A 251 1.94 18.92 -12.60
N GLY A 252 2.28 20.09 -13.15
CA GLY A 252 3.53 20.80 -12.88
C GLY A 252 4.62 20.58 -13.93
N ALA A 253 4.38 19.75 -14.95
CA ALA A 253 5.18 19.67 -16.17
C ALA A 253 4.86 20.83 -17.13
N GLY A 254 5.80 21.14 -18.01
CA GLY A 254 5.70 22.19 -19.01
C GLY A 254 4.68 21.94 -20.12
N TYR A 255 4.31 20.67 -20.35
CA TYR A 255 3.26 20.29 -21.30
C TYR A 255 2.00 19.69 -20.65
N TYR A 256 1.73 20.02 -19.38
CA TYR A 256 0.45 19.68 -18.73
C TYR A 256 -0.63 20.70 -19.10
N TYR A 257 -1.63 20.27 -19.87
CA TYR A 257 -2.64 21.16 -20.45
C TYR A 257 -2.04 22.41 -21.11
N ASP A 258 -0.89 22.29 -21.76
CA ASP A 258 -0.18 23.39 -22.42
C ASP A 258 0.67 22.79 -23.55
N TYR A 259 0.47 23.19 -24.80
CA TYR A 259 1.19 22.64 -25.96
C TYR A 259 1.49 23.73 -26.99
N ASP A 260 2.34 23.45 -27.97
CA ASP A 260 2.52 24.38 -29.09
C ASP A 260 1.29 24.33 -30.01
N HIS A 261 0.49 25.40 -30.00
CA HIS A 261 -0.75 25.49 -30.77
C HIS A 261 -0.57 25.28 -32.27
N LYS A 262 0.63 25.56 -32.83
CA LYS A 262 0.91 25.36 -34.25
C LYS A 262 1.13 23.88 -34.58
N LEU A 263 1.63 23.11 -33.62
CA LEU A 263 1.93 21.69 -33.79
C LEU A 263 0.79 20.78 -33.30
N GLY A 264 -0.09 21.29 -32.45
CA GLY A 264 -1.00 20.44 -31.69
C GLY A 264 -0.25 19.65 -30.61
N TYR A 265 -0.99 18.93 -29.78
CA TYR A 265 -0.39 18.14 -28.69
C TYR A 265 0.53 17.03 -29.20
N ALA A 266 0.00 16.19 -30.11
CA ALA A 266 0.76 15.09 -30.68
C ALA A 266 2.02 15.57 -31.41
N GLY A 267 1.92 16.66 -32.18
CA GLY A 267 3.07 17.26 -32.86
C GLY A 267 4.09 17.87 -31.91
N THR A 268 3.63 18.51 -30.82
CA THR A 268 4.52 19.07 -29.78
C THR A 268 5.38 17.97 -29.15
N LEU A 269 4.76 16.85 -28.74
CA LEU A 269 5.48 15.75 -28.11
C LEU A 269 6.36 15.00 -29.12
N ALA A 270 5.91 14.83 -30.36
CA ALA A 270 6.74 14.25 -31.42
C ALA A 270 8.00 15.09 -31.69
N ALA A 271 7.86 16.42 -31.81
CA ALA A 271 8.98 17.33 -31.99
C ALA A 271 9.95 17.29 -30.80
N LEU A 272 9.43 17.21 -29.58
CA LEU A 272 10.25 17.06 -28.37
C LEU A 272 11.07 15.77 -28.41
N MET A 273 10.45 14.63 -28.72
CA MET A 273 11.16 13.34 -28.79
C MET A 273 12.20 13.30 -29.92
N GLN A 274 11.89 13.90 -31.07
CA GLN A 274 12.86 14.05 -32.17
C GLN A 274 14.07 14.88 -31.74
N ARG A 275 13.85 15.98 -31.03
CA ARG A 275 14.94 16.81 -30.49
C ARG A 275 15.76 16.05 -29.45
N TYR A 276 15.13 15.36 -28.52
CA TYR A 276 15.84 14.54 -27.53
C TYR A 276 16.71 13.46 -28.18
N HIS A 277 16.22 12.82 -29.23
CA HIS A 277 17.03 11.89 -30.01
C HIS A 277 18.23 12.59 -30.68
N ALA A 278 18.01 13.74 -31.33
CA ALA A 278 19.06 14.49 -32.01
C ALA A 278 20.13 15.04 -31.04
N GLU A 279 19.73 15.46 -29.84
CA GLU A 279 20.61 16.02 -28.82
C GLU A 279 21.20 14.94 -27.89
N GLY A 280 20.80 13.68 -28.04
CA GLY A 280 21.26 12.58 -27.18
C GLY A 280 20.79 12.69 -25.73
N ILE A 281 19.59 13.24 -25.49
CA ILE A 281 18.92 13.21 -24.20
C ILE A 281 18.23 11.84 -24.06
N PRO A 282 18.57 11.03 -23.04
CA PRO A 282 18.27 9.59 -23.03
C PRO A 282 16.86 9.24 -22.51
N ILE A 283 15.82 9.94 -22.98
CA ILE A 283 14.42 9.59 -22.67
C ILE A 283 14.03 8.27 -23.35
N ARG A 284 13.37 7.37 -22.62
CA ARG A 284 12.97 6.04 -23.12
C ARG A 284 11.50 5.69 -23.00
N TYR A 285 10.72 6.51 -22.32
CA TYR A 285 9.27 6.39 -22.27
C TYR A 285 8.63 7.77 -22.16
N LEU A 286 7.34 7.84 -22.50
CA LEU A 286 6.53 9.05 -22.43
C LEU A 286 5.28 8.78 -21.61
N GLN A 287 5.06 9.57 -20.56
CA GLN A 287 3.80 9.55 -19.81
C GLN A 287 2.80 10.55 -20.40
N LEU A 288 1.56 10.08 -20.55
CA LEU A 288 0.40 10.88 -20.95
C LEU A 288 -0.53 11.03 -19.74
N ASP A 289 -0.54 12.24 -19.19
CA ASP A 289 -1.39 12.55 -18.03
C ASP A 289 -2.86 12.70 -18.41
N SER A 290 -3.68 13.09 -17.45
CA SER A 290 -5.12 13.28 -17.54
C SER A 290 -5.67 14.13 -18.68
N TRP A 291 -4.87 14.67 -19.62
CA TRP A 291 -5.30 15.50 -20.74
C TRP A 291 -5.62 14.73 -22.03
N TRP A 292 -5.39 13.42 -22.16
CA TRP A 292 -5.46 12.71 -23.46
C TRP A 292 -6.83 12.09 -23.84
N TYR A 293 -7.76 12.00 -22.89
CA TYR A 293 -9.05 11.29 -23.02
C TYR A 293 -10.26 12.15 -22.58
N TYR A 294 -11.46 11.64 -22.83
CA TYR A 294 -12.74 12.32 -22.62
C TYR A 294 -13.09 12.47 -21.14
N LYS A 295 -13.43 13.71 -20.74
CA LYS A 295 -13.87 14.02 -19.38
C LYS A 295 -15.14 14.87 -19.33
N THR A 296 -15.82 14.84 -18.20
CA THR A 296 -16.86 15.79 -17.84
C THR A 296 -16.25 17.09 -17.31
N LEU A 297 -17.09 18.07 -16.96
CA LEU A 297 -16.68 19.23 -16.16
C LEU A 297 -16.90 19.03 -14.66
N THR A 298 -17.56 17.96 -14.24
CA THR A 298 -18.01 17.75 -12.87
C THR A 298 -16.91 17.16 -12.01
N ASP A 299 -16.75 17.74 -10.81
CA ASP A 299 -15.92 17.15 -9.77
C ASP A 299 -16.61 15.92 -9.13
N PRO A 300 -15.95 15.19 -8.22
CA PRO A 300 -16.54 14.02 -7.55
C PRO A 300 -17.83 14.30 -6.78
N THR A 301 -18.10 15.56 -6.39
CA THR A 301 -19.35 15.97 -5.73
C THR A 301 -20.47 16.30 -6.72
N GLY A 302 -20.20 16.25 -8.02
CA GLY A 302 -21.12 16.67 -9.09
C GLY A 302 -21.12 18.18 -9.33
N LYS A 303 -20.25 18.95 -8.68
CA LYS A 303 -20.15 20.39 -8.91
C LYS A 303 -19.42 20.65 -10.23
N THR A 304 -20.03 21.48 -11.08
CA THR A 304 -19.44 21.89 -12.35
C THR A 304 -18.19 22.74 -12.12
N GLY A 305 -17.05 22.23 -12.57
CA GLY A 305 -15.78 22.93 -12.66
C GLY A 305 -15.59 23.66 -13.98
N THR A 306 -14.33 23.97 -14.31
CA THR A 306 -13.94 24.69 -15.53
C THR A 306 -13.05 23.84 -16.42
N SER A 307 -12.71 24.37 -17.60
CA SER A 307 -11.58 23.84 -18.36
C SER A 307 -10.28 24.01 -17.58
N LYS A 308 -9.32 23.13 -17.86
CA LYS A 308 -7.99 23.10 -17.24
C LYS A 308 -7.11 24.22 -17.77
N ASN A 309 -7.24 24.58 -19.05
CA ASN A 309 -6.62 25.77 -19.62
C ASN A 309 -7.62 26.52 -20.50
N SER A 310 -7.96 27.74 -20.09
CA SER A 310 -8.92 28.62 -20.78
C SER A 310 -8.43 29.13 -22.14
N ARG A 311 -7.14 28.98 -22.45
CA ARG A 311 -6.54 29.35 -23.74
C ARG A 311 -6.64 28.24 -24.79
N LEU A 312 -7.08 27.05 -24.40
CA LEU A 312 -7.21 25.87 -25.25
C LEU A 312 -8.69 25.63 -25.64
N PRO A 313 -8.95 24.86 -26.71
CA PRO A 313 -10.31 24.51 -27.09
C PRO A 313 -11.14 23.94 -25.92
N LEU A 314 -12.44 24.28 -25.88
CA LEU A 314 -13.37 23.80 -24.85
C LEU A 314 -13.87 22.37 -25.13
N GLU A 315 -12.93 21.48 -25.46
CA GLU A 315 -13.17 20.07 -25.77
C GLU A 315 -13.13 19.19 -24.52
N GLU A 316 -13.65 17.97 -24.63
CA GLU A 316 -13.81 17.04 -23.50
C GLU A 316 -12.50 16.68 -22.82
N TRP A 317 -11.41 16.67 -23.58
CA TRP A 317 -10.08 16.40 -23.05
C TRP A 317 -9.50 17.54 -22.22
N ASN A 318 -9.94 18.79 -22.42
CA ASN A 318 -9.46 19.99 -21.70
C ASN A 318 -10.26 20.28 -20.41
N ARG A 319 -11.08 19.34 -19.94
CA ARG A 319 -11.97 19.56 -18.80
C ARG A 319 -11.39 19.04 -17.49
N TYR A 320 -11.83 19.59 -16.36
CA TYR A 320 -11.41 19.14 -15.04
C TYR A 320 -11.98 17.77 -14.63
N GLY A 321 -13.17 17.38 -15.08
CA GLY A 321 -13.96 16.34 -14.41
C GLY A 321 -13.48 14.90 -14.57
N GLY A 322 -14.38 13.97 -14.23
CA GLY A 322 -14.13 12.53 -14.27
C GLY A 322 -14.17 11.95 -15.68
N LEU A 323 -13.74 10.69 -15.79
CA LEU A 323 -13.68 9.93 -17.03
C LEU A 323 -15.08 9.75 -17.64
N VAL A 324 -15.23 10.12 -18.92
CA VAL A 324 -16.40 9.76 -19.74
C VAL A 324 -16.11 8.54 -20.60
N LYS A 325 -15.01 8.56 -21.33
CA LYS A 325 -14.58 7.49 -22.24
C LYS A 325 -13.06 7.39 -22.23
N TYR A 326 -12.53 6.18 -22.01
CA TYR A 326 -11.10 5.96 -21.86
C TYR A 326 -10.45 5.56 -23.18
N GLU A 327 -10.47 6.51 -24.11
CA GLU A 327 -9.89 6.39 -25.44
C GLU A 327 -9.29 7.73 -25.85
N ALA A 328 -8.32 7.70 -26.76
CA ALA A 328 -7.66 8.89 -27.27
C ALA A 328 -8.66 9.83 -27.94
N HIS A 329 -8.71 11.06 -27.46
CA HIS A 329 -9.61 12.06 -28.00
C HIS A 329 -9.13 12.50 -29.40
N PRO A 330 -10.00 12.49 -30.44
CA PRO A 330 -9.59 12.74 -31.83
C PRO A 330 -9.11 14.18 -32.08
N GLY A 331 -9.54 15.14 -31.26
CA GLY A 331 -8.98 16.51 -31.28
C GLY A 331 -7.50 16.60 -30.91
N LEU A 332 -6.97 15.56 -30.23
CA LEU A 332 -5.55 15.44 -29.87
C LEU A 332 -4.83 14.41 -30.73
N PHE A 333 -5.51 13.29 -31.02
CA PHE A 333 -4.98 12.13 -31.73
C PHE A 333 -5.96 11.70 -32.83
N PRO A 334 -5.97 12.38 -33.99
CA PRO A 334 -6.94 12.09 -35.06
C PRO A 334 -6.91 10.63 -35.56
N GLU A 335 -5.74 9.99 -35.48
CA GLU A 335 -5.52 8.59 -35.88
C GLU A 335 -5.46 7.62 -34.68
N GLY A 336 -5.80 8.09 -33.48
CA GLY A 336 -5.83 7.32 -32.24
C GLY A 336 -4.47 7.09 -31.57
N LEU A 337 -4.50 6.48 -30.40
CA LEU A 337 -3.32 6.32 -29.52
C LEU A 337 -2.21 5.48 -30.15
N ALA A 338 -2.57 4.41 -30.86
CA ALA A 338 -1.60 3.51 -31.49
C ALA A 338 -0.82 4.20 -32.62
N ALA A 339 -1.47 5.07 -33.41
CA ALA A 339 -0.79 5.86 -34.43
C ALA A 339 0.15 6.89 -33.78
N PHE A 340 -0.31 7.56 -32.72
CA PHE A 340 0.55 8.45 -31.94
C PHE A 340 1.77 7.75 -31.37
N GLN A 341 1.60 6.58 -30.77
CA GLN A 341 2.70 5.79 -30.23
C GLN A 341 3.76 5.47 -31.30
N LYS A 342 3.34 5.10 -32.52
CA LYS A 342 4.24 4.88 -33.66
C LYS A 342 5.00 6.16 -34.06
N THR A 343 4.34 7.31 -34.02
CA THR A 343 4.94 8.61 -34.34
C THR A 343 6.02 9.00 -33.33
N VAL A 344 5.78 8.85 -32.02
CA VAL A 344 6.78 9.18 -31.00
C VAL A 344 7.84 8.08 -30.83
N GLY A 345 7.53 6.83 -31.18
CA GLY A 345 8.46 5.71 -31.18
C GLY A 345 8.90 5.25 -29.79
N LEU A 346 8.22 5.67 -28.73
CA LEU A 346 8.49 5.29 -27.33
C LEU A 346 7.31 4.51 -26.74
N PRO A 347 7.53 3.61 -25.79
CA PRO A 347 6.47 3.05 -24.96
C PRO A 347 5.77 4.14 -24.15
N LEU A 348 4.48 3.95 -23.93
CA LEU A 348 3.63 4.92 -23.24
C LEU A 348 3.29 4.46 -21.82
N ILE A 349 3.15 5.43 -20.93
CA ILE A 349 2.54 5.29 -19.61
C ILE A 349 1.31 6.19 -19.59
N THR A 350 0.16 5.70 -19.12
CA THR A 350 -1.08 6.48 -19.21
C THR A 350 -1.81 6.58 -17.89
N HIS A 351 -2.17 7.81 -17.56
CA HIS A 351 -3.01 8.20 -16.42
C HIS A 351 -4.49 7.85 -16.63
N ASN A 352 -5.22 7.50 -15.56
CA ASN A 352 -6.69 7.49 -15.50
C ASN A 352 -7.27 8.18 -14.26
N ARG A 353 -8.44 8.82 -14.42
CA ARG A 353 -9.25 9.41 -13.33
C ARG A 353 -10.30 8.43 -12.84
N TRP A 354 -11.07 8.86 -11.85
CA TRP A 354 -12.33 8.24 -11.45
C TRP A 354 -13.35 8.21 -12.60
N ILE A 355 -14.27 7.24 -12.60
CA ILE A 355 -15.35 7.19 -13.59
C ILE A 355 -16.44 8.17 -13.18
N ASP A 356 -16.76 9.13 -14.07
CA ASP A 356 -17.81 10.10 -13.79
C ASP A 356 -19.20 9.43 -13.84
N PRO A 357 -20.16 9.78 -12.97
CA PRO A 357 -21.53 9.27 -13.03
C PRO A 357 -22.23 9.45 -14.38
N ALA A 358 -21.83 10.46 -15.17
CA ALA A 358 -22.35 10.68 -16.52
C ALA A 358 -21.68 9.80 -17.59
N SER A 359 -20.67 9.00 -17.24
CA SER A 359 -20.02 8.10 -18.17
C SER A 359 -20.99 7.02 -18.67
N PRO A 360 -21.01 6.73 -19.99
CA PRO A 360 -21.79 5.63 -20.53
C PRO A 360 -21.37 4.25 -19.99
N TYR A 361 -20.21 4.14 -19.33
CA TYR A 361 -19.78 2.88 -18.71
C TYR A 361 -20.72 2.41 -17.60
N HIS A 362 -21.43 3.31 -16.91
CA HIS A 362 -22.43 2.94 -15.90
C HIS A 362 -23.61 2.13 -16.47
N GLN A 363 -23.86 2.22 -17.77
CA GLN A 363 -24.91 1.44 -18.45
C GLN A 363 -24.43 0.07 -18.91
N ARG A 364 -23.11 -0.16 -18.94
CA ARG A 364 -22.47 -1.33 -19.55
C ARG A 364 -21.84 -2.25 -18.52
N TYR A 365 -21.43 -1.71 -17.38
CA TYR A 365 -20.60 -2.40 -16.39
C TYR A 365 -21.09 -2.14 -14.97
N ARG A 366 -20.80 -3.08 -14.07
CA ARG A 366 -20.93 -2.83 -12.63
C ARG A 366 -19.89 -1.80 -12.17
N ILE A 367 -20.37 -0.60 -11.85
CA ILE A 367 -19.58 0.49 -11.27
C ILE A 367 -20.24 0.89 -9.95
N SER A 368 -19.47 0.93 -8.88
CA SER A 368 -19.91 1.38 -7.56
C SER A 368 -19.36 2.76 -7.27
N GLY A 369 -20.22 3.76 -7.09
CA GLY A 369 -19.79 5.15 -7.01
C GLY A 369 -19.01 5.56 -8.24
N LEU A 370 -17.69 5.68 -8.10
CA LEU A 370 -16.75 6.04 -9.17
C LEU A 370 -15.77 4.90 -9.54
N ALA A 371 -15.95 3.72 -8.94
CA ALA A 371 -15.05 2.57 -9.02
C ALA A 371 -15.65 1.43 -9.87
N ALA A 372 -14.94 0.97 -10.90
CA ALA A 372 -15.36 -0.20 -11.66
C ALA A 372 -15.09 -1.50 -10.89
N LEU A 373 -16.16 -2.26 -10.65
CA LEU A 373 -16.10 -3.59 -10.04
C LEU A 373 -16.16 -4.71 -11.07
N ASP A 374 -16.60 -4.38 -12.29
CA ASP A 374 -16.77 -5.33 -13.38
C ASP A 374 -15.41 -5.69 -14.02
N PRO A 375 -14.99 -6.97 -14.01
CA PRO A 375 -13.75 -7.37 -14.65
C PRO A 375 -13.76 -7.12 -16.17
N ASP A 376 -14.93 -7.00 -16.81
CA ASP A 376 -15.03 -6.78 -18.25
C ASP A 376 -14.66 -5.35 -18.63
N TRP A 377 -14.93 -4.38 -17.75
CA TRP A 377 -14.48 -3.00 -17.94
C TRP A 377 -12.96 -2.91 -17.92
N TRP A 378 -12.32 -3.56 -16.94
CA TRP A 378 -10.87 -3.62 -16.84
C TRP A 378 -10.25 -4.28 -18.07
N ARG A 379 -10.81 -5.39 -18.57
CA ARG A 379 -10.34 -6.04 -19.80
C ARG A 379 -10.50 -5.14 -21.03
N GLU A 380 -11.57 -4.36 -21.12
CA GLU A 380 -11.78 -3.40 -22.21
C GLU A 380 -10.69 -2.32 -22.21
N ILE A 381 -10.53 -1.59 -21.10
CA ILE A 381 -9.60 -0.45 -21.08
C ILE A 381 -8.14 -0.89 -21.19
N ILE A 382 -7.74 -1.95 -20.49
CA ILE A 382 -6.37 -2.48 -20.58
C ILE A 382 -6.12 -3.10 -21.96
N GLY A 383 -7.13 -3.74 -22.56
CA GLY A 383 -7.08 -4.21 -23.93
C GLY A 383 -6.77 -3.09 -24.93
N TYR A 384 -7.50 -1.97 -24.83
CA TYR A 384 -7.24 -0.77 -25.62
C TYR A 384 -5.80 -0.25 -25.43
N LEU A 385 -5.35 -0.09 -24.19
CA LEU A 385 -3.99 0.38 -23.88
C LEU A 385 -2.91 -0.53 -24.48
N SER A 386 -3.04 -1.85 -24.30
CA SER A 386 -2.08 -2.83 -24.82
C SER A 386 -1.97 -2.77 -26.36
N SER A 387 -3.08 -2.51 -27.05
CA SER A 387 -3.09 -2.38 -28.52
C SER A 387 -2.33 -1.15 -29.04
N ALA A 388 -2.09 -0.17 -28.16
CA ALA A 388 -1.36 1.05 -28.43
C ALA A 388 0.06 1.06 -27.82
N ASN A 389 0.59 -0.11 -27.42
CA ASN A 389 1.92 -0.24 -26.81
C ASN A 389 2.12 0.65 -25.56
N VAL A 390 1.05 0.81 -24.78
CA VAL A 390 1.13 1.29 -23.41
C VAL A 390 1.64 0.15 -22.54
N VAL A 391 2.64 0.43 -21.72
CA VAL A 391 3.34 -0.58 -20.92
C VAL A 391 3.09 -0.44 -19.42
N THR A 392 2.59 0.72 -18.98
CA THR A 392 2.21 0.98 -17.59
C THR A 392 0.89 1.72 -17.53
N TYR A 393 -0.01 1.23 -16.68
CA TYR A 393 -1.29 1.87 -16.37
C TYR A 393 -1.21 2.58 -15.02
N GLU A 394 -1.51 3.87 -14.98
CA GLU A 394 -1.59 4.65 -13.75
C GLU A 394 -3.07 4.85 -13.36
N GLN A 395 -3.44 4.38 -12.17
CA GLN A 395 -4.71 4.75 -11.54
C GLN A 395 -4.46 5.89 -10.55
N ASP A 396 -4.99 7.07 -10.88
CA ASP A 396 -4.97 8.24 -10.01
C ASP A 396 -6.30 8.37 -9.24
N TRP A 397 -6.36 9.33 -8.32
CA TRP A 397 -7.55 9.67 -7.53
C TRP A 397 -8.03 8.53 -6.62
N LEU A 398 -7.16 7.60 -6.21
CA LEU A 398 -7.55 6.45 -5.40
C LEU A 398 -8.23 6.84 -4.08
N ASN A 399 -7.79 7.90 -3.41
CA ASN A 399 -8.46 8.40 -2.21
C ASN A 399 -9.90 8.86 -2.49
N VAL A 400 -10.12 9.56 -3.61
CA VAL A 400 -11.44 10.06 -4.00
C VAL A 400 -12.33 8.93 -4.49
N ILE A 401 -11.79 8.00 -5.28
CA ILE A 401 -12.52 6.80 -5.69
C ILE A 401 -13.01 6.05 -4.46
N TYR A 402 -12.16 5.89 -3.45
CA TYR A 402 -12.52 5.26 -2.19
C TYR A 402 -13.58 6.07 -1.40
N GLU A 403 -13.41 7.39 -1.28
CA GLU A 403 -14.33 8.28 -0.55
C GLU A 403 -15.75 8.30 -1.16
N TYR A 404 -15.85 8.36 -2.48
CA TYR A 404 -17.11 8.49 -3.22
C TYR A 404 -17.67 7.15 -3.73
N SER A 405 -17.06 6.04 -3.33
CA SER A 405 -17.54 4.67 -3.61
C SER A 405 -17.66 3.89 -2.30
N PRO A 406 -18.65 4.21 -1.44
CA PRO A 406 -18.72 3.70 -0.07
C PRO A 406 -18.79 2.17 0.03
N GLU A 407 -19.28 1.48 -1.01
CA GLU A 407 -19.26 0.02 -1.07
C GLU A 407 -17.84 -0.55 -0.94
N LEU A 408 -16.80 0.14 -1.46
CA LEU A 408 -15.40 -0.27 -1.30
C LEU A 408 -14.96 -0.34 0.16
N ALA A 409 -15.59 0.44 1.04
CA ALA A 409 -15.27 0.54 2.45
C ALA A 409 -16.07 -0.39 3.35
N THR A 410 -17.21 -0.90 2.86
CA THR A 410 -18.20 -1.62 3.67
C THR A 410 -18.50 -3.04 3.17
N SER A 411 -18.28 -3.33 1.88
CA SER A 411 -18.46 -4.67 1.31
C SER A 411 -17.17 -5.48 1.38
N VAL A 412 -17.29 -6.76 1.75
CA VAL A 412 -16.16 -7.70 1.75
C VAL A 412 -15.66 -8.05 0.34
N GLN A 413 -16.38 -7.65 -0.73
CA GLN A 413 -15.99 -7.95 -2.11
C GLN A 413 -15.61 -6.72 -2.93
N ALA A 414 -16.24 -5.56 -2.74
CA ALA A 414 -16.14 -4.47 -3.69
C ALA A 414 -14.72 -3.86 -3.80
N GLY A 415 -14.05 -3.63 -2.67
CA GLY A 415 -12.66 -3.15 -2.65
C GLY A 415 -11.68 -4.07 -3.39
N ASP A 416 -11.82 -5.37 -3.18
CA ASP A 416 -11.02 -6.39 -3.86
C ASP A 416 -11.40 -6.48 -5.33
N ALA A 417 -12.68 -6.48 -5.70
CA ALA A 417 -13.10 -6.49 -7.11
C ALA A 417 -12.53 -5.31 -7.92
N PHE A 418 -12.49 -4.11 -7.32
CA PHE A 418 -11.88 -2.93 -7.93
C PHE A 418 -10.37 -3.12 -8.14
N THR A 419 -9.64 -3.48 -7.09
CA THR A 419 -8.16 -3.53 -7.13
C THR A 419 -7.61 -4.81 -7.78
N ASP A 420 -8.17 -5.99 -7.48
CA ASP A 420 -7.80 -7.27 -8.08
C ASP A 420 -8.18 -7.30 -9.58
N GLY A 421 -9.33 -6.72 -9.95
CA GLY A 421 -9.77 -6.61 -11.34
C GLY A 421 -8.79 -5.82 -12.21
N MET A 422 -8.34 -4.67 -11.67
CA MET A 422 -7.30 -3.84 -12.28
C MET A 422 -5.97 -4.61 -12.42
N ALA A 423 -5.49 -5.19 -11.32
CA ALA A 423 -4.22 -5.93 -11.27
C ALA A 423 -4.19 -7.09 -12.25
N SER A 424 -5.26 -7.91 -12.26
CA SER A 424 -5.39 -9.09 -13.11
C SER A 424 -5.45 -8.72 -14.59
N ALA A 425 -6.25 -7.71 -14.97
CA ALA A 425 -6.34 -7.28 -16.36
C ALA A 425 -5.00 -6.75 -16.88
N ALA A 426 -4.30 -5.91 -16.09
CA ALA A 426 -2.97 -5.41 -16.41
C ALA A 426 -1.96 -6.56 -16.56
N GLN A 427 -1.92 -7.49 -15.61
CA GLN A 427 -1.01 -8.63 -15.64
C GLN A 427 -1.22 -9.52 -16.86
N GLN A 428 -2.47 -9.81 -17.23
CA GLN A 428 -2.82 -10.62 -18.39
C GLN A 428 -2.35 -10.01 -19.72
N LYS A 429 -2.16 -8.69 -19.77
CA LYS A 429 -1.63 -7.98 -20.93
C LYS A 429 -0.16 -7.59 -20.80
N GLY A 430 0.50 -7.98 -19.71
CA GLY A 430 1.91 -7.68 -19.46
C GLY A 430 2.17 -6.20 -19.13
N LEU A 431 1.16 -5.46 -18.64
CA LEU A 431 1.33 -4.09 -18.18
C LEU A 431 1.71 -4.07 -16.70
N SER A 432 2.64 -3.18 -16.33
CA SER A 432 2.80 -2.77 -14.94
C SER A 432 1.73 -1.76 -14.54
N MET A 433 1.56 -1.56 -13.25
CA MET A 433 0.65 -0.59 -12.66
C MET A 433 1.41 0.44 -11.83
N GLN A 434 0.80 1.61 -11.75
CA GLN A 434 1.21 2.71 -10.91
C GLN A 434 -0.01 3.24 -10.15
N TYR A 435 0.14 3.50 -8.86
CA TYR A 435 -0.91 4.08 -8.02
C TYR A 435 -0.59 5.53 -7.67
N CYS A 436 -1.58 6.42 -7.83
CA CYS A 436 -1.52 7.81 -7.43
C CYS A 436 -2.67 8.17 -6.47
N MET A 437 -2.40 9.12 -5.57
CA MET A 437 -3.28 9.52 -4.46
C MET A 437 -3.72 8.36 -3.56
N ALA A 438 -2.89 7.33 -3.43
CA ALA A 438 -3.18 6.14 -2.63
C ALA A 438 -3.33 6.43 -1.13
N LEU A 439 -4.38 5.89 -0.52
CA LEU A 439 -4.53 5.73 0.94
C LEU A 439 -3.69 4.55 1.47
N PRO A 440 -3.37 4.46 2.79
CA PRO A 440 -2.62 3.34 3.37
C PRO A 440 -3.14 1.94 3.00
N ARG A 441 -4.46 1.76 2.91
CA ARG A 441 -5.09 0.51 2.45
C ARG A 441 -4.65 0.07 1.06
N HIS A 442 -4.42 1.01 0.14
CA HIS A 442 -3.98 0.71 -1.21
C HIS A 442 -2.52 0.27 -1.25
N PHE A 443 -1.68 0.77 -0.33
CA PHE A 443 -0.32 0.26 -0.16
C PHE A 443 -0.34 -1.19 0.31
N LEU A 444 -1.14 -1.50 1.35
CA LEU A 444 -1.26 -2.87 1.86
C LEU A 444 -1.90 -3.82 0.83
N GLN A 445 -2.95 -3.38 0.14
CA GLN A 445 -3.57 -4.13 -0.95
C GLN A 445 -2.56 -4.36 -2.09
N GLY A 446 -1.77 -3.33 -2.41
CA GLY A 446 -0.72 -3.37 -3.43
C GLY A 446 0.34 -4.43 -3.18
N ALA A 447 0.59 -4.79 -1.92
CA ALA A 447 1.49 -5.89 -1.57
C ALA A 447 1.01 -7.26 -2.09
N ARG A 448 -0.21 -7.39 -2.63
CA ARG A 448 -0.72 -8.59 -3.31
C ARG A 448 -0.35 -8.65 -4.79
N TYR A 449 0.19 -7.57 -5.38
CA TYR A 449 0.34 -7.44 -6.83
C TYR A 449 1.80 -7.28 -7.25
N GLY A 450 2.39 -8.33 -7.84
CA GLY A 450 3.74 -8.26 -8.40
C GLY A 450 3.87 -7.32 -9.62
N ASN A 451 2.75 -6.93 -10.24
CA ASN A 451 2.73 -5.95 -11.33
C ASN A 451 2.40 -4.53 -10.87
N LEU A 452 2.15 -4.26 -9.58
CA LEU A 452 2.15 -2.89 -9.05
C LEU A 452 3.59 -2.50 -8.74
N THR A 453 4.27 -1.91 -9.71
CA THR A 453 5.71 -1.64 -9.60
C THR A 453 5.99 -0.34 -8.86
N THR A 454 5.10 0.65 -8.97
CA THR A 454 5.29 1.97 -8.36
C THR A 454 4.05 2.55 -7.70
N ILE A 455 4.27 3.41 -6.70
CA ILE A 455 3.22 4.15 -6.01
C ILE A 455 3.72 5.55 -5.67
N ARG A 456 2.88 6.57 -5.87
CA ARG A 456 3.24 7.95 -5.54
C ARG A 456 3.25 8.14 -4.02
N VAL A 457 4.32 8.74 -3.51
CA VAL A 457 4.57 8.88 -2.05
C VAL A 457 4.60 10.34 -1.56
N SER A 458 4.29 11.29 -2.44
CA SER A 458 4.16 12.71 -2.12
C SER A 458 3.17 13.38 -3.07
N GLY A 459 2.76 14.61 -2.74
CA GLY A 459 1.86 15.39 -3.59
C GLY A 459 2.48 15.84 -4.92
N ASP A 460 1.62 16.36 -5.80
CA ASP A 460 1.96 16.77 -7.15
C ASP A 460 3.18 17.70 -7.24
N ARG A 461 4.03 17.42 -8.22
CA ARG A 461 5.31 18.04 -8.53
C ARG A 461 6.29 17.97 -7.35
N LEU A 462 7.35 17.17 -7.49
CA LEU A 462 8.36 17.09 -6.43
C LEU A 462 9.04 18.45 -6.22
N GLU A 463 9.02 18.92 -4.98
CA GLU A 463 9.71 20.12 -4.54
C GLU A 463 10.17 19.94 -3.10
N ARG A 464 11.06 20.83 -2.62
CA ARG A 464 11.72 20.68 -1.32
C ARG A 464 10.76 20.52 -0.14
N SER A 465 9.61 21.19 -0.18
CA SER A 465 8.57 21.12 0.88
C SER A 465 7.94 19.73 1.00
N LYS A 466 8.08 18.88 -0.02
CA LYS A 466 7.47 17.54 -0.08
C LYS A 466 8.44 16.41 0.29
N TRP A 467 9.71 16.72 0.53
CA TRP A 467 10.73 15.70 0.79
C TRP A 467 10.46 14.86 2.03
N ASP A 468 9.94 15.45 3.10
CA ASP A 468 9.65 14.69 4.33
C ASP A 468 8.57 13.63 4.05
N ALA A 469 7.46 14.03 3.41
CA ALA A 469 6.44 13.09 2.96
C ALA A 469 7.04 12.02 2.04
N PHE A 470 7.82 12.43 1.04
CA PHE A 470 8.48 11.52 0.10
C PHE A 470 9.35 10.48 0.84
N LEU A 471 10.23 10.91 1.74
CA LEU A 471 11.19 10.04 2.43
C LEU A 471 10.49 9.07 3.40
N TYR A 472 9.55 9.55 4.21
CA TYR A 472 8.84 8.69 5.16
C TYR A 472 7.87 7.74 4.47
N THR A 473 7.14 8.19 3.44
CA THR A 473 6.19 7.32 2.72
C THR A 473 6.91 6.39 1.75
N SER A 474 8.11 6.73 1.27
CA SER A 474 9.00 5.77 0.58
C SER A 474 9.29 4.54 1.43
N ARG A 475 9.36 4.70 2.76
CA ARG A 475 9.56 3.59 3.67
C ARG A 475 8.37 2.62 3.70
N LEU A 476 7.15 3.13 3.57
CA LEU A 476 5.94 2.30 3.46
C LEU A 476 5.93 1.53 2.14
N ALA A 477 6.10 2.24 1.01
CA ALA A 477 6.13 1.63 -0.32
C ALA A 477 7.18 0.51 -0.39
N SER A 478 8.40 0.82 0.04
CA SER A 478 9.52 -0.12 -0.07
C SER A 478 9.37 -1.38 0.78
N ALA A 479 8.81 -1.27 1.98
CA ALA A 479 8.53 -2.41 2.83
C ALA A 479 7.47 -3.35 2.23
N LEU A 480 6.59 -2.81 1.39
CA LEU A 480 5.48 -3.54 0.77
C LEU A 480 5.80 -4.03 -0.66
N GLY A 481 7.09 -4.05 -1.02
CA GLY A 481 7.54 -4.55 -2.31
C GLY A 481 7.25 -3.61 -3.48
N ILE A 482 6.98 -2.33 -3.22
CA ILE A 482 6.65 -1.32 -4.24
C ILE A 482 7.77 -0.27 -4.28
N TRP A 483 8.10 0.24 -5.47
CA TRP A 483 9.07 1.33 -5.59
C TRP A 483 8.39 2.71 -5.41
N PRO A 484 8.98 3.62 -4.63
CA PRO A 484 8.40 4.94 -4.41
C PRO A 484 8.56 5.81 -5.65
N TRP A 485 7.49 6.46 -6.08
CA TRP A 485 7.51 7.41 -7.18
C TRP A 485 7.31 8.84 -6.65
N SER A 486 8.21 9.73 -7.08
CA SER A 486 8.31 11.11 -6.57
C SER A 486 7.35 12.11 -7.19
N ASP A 487 6.74 11.74 -8.31
CA ASP A 487 6.18 12.66 -9.30
C ASP A 487 7.23 13.46 -10.11
N VAL A 488 6.74 14.24 -11.09
CA VAL A 488 7.47 15.08 -12.02
C VAL A 488 8.21 16.23 -11.35
N PHE A 489 9.34 16.59 -11.93
CA PHE A 489 10.12 17.80 -11.62
C PHE A 489 10.89 18.24 -12.87
N MET A 490 11.61 19.36 -12.80
CA MET A 490 12.44 19.87 -13.89
C MET A 490 13.88 19.40 -13.74
N SER A 491 14.53 19.13 -14.87
CA SER A 491 15.91 18.67 -14.92
C SER A 491 16.94 19.63 -14.30
N THR A 492 16.62 20.92 -14.16
CA THR A 492 17.45 21.92 -13.48
C THR A 492 17.45 21.76 -11.95
N GLU A 493 16.48 21.02 -11.40
CA GLU A 493 16.32 20.78 -9.96
C GLU A 493 17.19 19.58 -9.53
N ALA A 494 18.51 19.77 -9.51
CA ALA A 494 19.49 18.70 -9.30
C ALA A 494 19.26 17.88 -8.02
N ASP A 495 18.84 18.51 -6.92
CA ASP A 495 18.56 17.80 -5.67
C ASP A 495 17.32 16.89 -5.76
N ASN A 496 16.28 17.32 -6.48
CA ASN A 496 15.10 16.48 -6.74
C ASN A 496 15.48 15.29 -7.63
N LEU A 497 16.29 15.53 -8.66
CA LEU A 497 16.80 14.46 -9.52
C LEU A 497 17.63 13.45 -8.73
N LEU A 498 18.49 13.92 -7.82
CA LEU A 498 19.30 13.07 -6.96
C LEU A 498 18.42 12.18 -6.07
N ILE A 499 17.45 12.76 -5.37
CA ILE A 499 16.57 12.01 -4.46
C ILE A 499 15.70 11.02 -5.23
N ALA A 500 15.12 11.42 -6.36
CA ALA A 500 14.33 10.52 -7.20
C ALA A 500 15.16 9.36 -7.75
N THR A 501 16.43 9.61 -8.12
CA THR A 501 17.33 8.57 -8.61
C THR A 501 17.74 7.60 -7.49
N LEU A 502 18.08 8.12 -6.31
CA LEU A 502 18.53 7.30 -5.17
C LEU A 502 17.40 6.53 -4.48
N SER A 503 16.14 6.89 -4.71
CA SER A 503 14.98 6.12 -4.23
C SER A 503 14.78 4.80 -4.99
N ALA A 504 15.46 4.63 -6.14
CA ALA A 504 15.31 3.53 -7.09
C ALA A 504 13.90 3.37 -7.67
N GLY A 505 13.06 4.40 -7.54
CA GLY A 505 11.78 4.50 -8.23
C GLY A 505 11.90 5.09 -9.63
N MET A 506 10.73 5.37 -10.21
CA MET A 506 10.64 5.99 -11.53
C MET A 506 11.16 7.42 -11.51
N VAL A 507 11.97 7.76 -12.52
CA VAL A 507 12.52 9.10 -12.68
C VAL A 507 11.94 9.74 -13.94
N GLY A 508 11.24 10.86 -13.73
CA GLY A 508 10.46 11.55 -14.74
C GLY A 508 10.67 13.05 -14.71
N VAL A 509 11.04 13.62 -15.86
CA VAL A 509 11.16 15.08 -15.99
C VAL A 509 10.08 15.68 -16.87
N GLY A 510 9.73 16.93 -16.60
CA GLY A 510 8.63 17.64 -17.27
C GLY A 510 9.04 18.98 -17.89
N ASP A 511 10.32 19.20 -18.20
CA ASP A 511 10.84 20.46 -18.75
C ASP A 511 10.13 20.89 -20.05
N ARG A 512 10.06 22.20 -20.33
CA ARG A 512 9.67 22.66 -21.67
C ARG A 512 10.83 22.47 -22.63
N SER A 513 10.51 22.27 -23.92
CA SER A 513 11.52 22.18 -24.96
C SER A 513 12.45 23.40 -24.91
N GLY A 514 13.73 23.17 -24.63
CA GLY A 514 14.83 24.12 -24.65
C GLY A 514 15.30 24.50 -23.25
N THR A 515 14.60 24.05 -22.21
CA THR A 515 14.93 24.35 -20.80
C THR A 515 15.61 23.18 -20.08
N GLU A 516 15.84 22.07 -20.77
CA GLU A 516 16.42 20.87 -20.17
C GLU A 516 17.90 21.07 -19.81
N HIS A 517 18.28 20.65 -18.60
CA HIS A 517 19.66 20.57 -18.16
C HIS A 517 20.23 19.17 -18.43
N LYS A 518 20.69 18.96 -19.67
CA LYS A 518 21.19 17.65 -20.14
C LYS A 518 22.25 17.04 -19.21
N GLU A 519 23.19 17.82 -18.70
CA GLU A 519 24.24 17.32 -17.81
C GLU A 519 23.67 16.72 -16.52
N ASN A 520 22.61 17.32 -15.98
CA ASN A 520 21.94 16.79 -14.79
C ASN A 520 21.28 15.46 -15.12
N LEU A 521 20.54 15.40 -16.24
CA LEU A 521 19.89 14.16 -16.70
C LEU A 521 20.88 13.01 -16.90
N LEU A 522 22.11 13.32 -17.34
CA LEU A 522 23.15 12.31 -17.51
C LEU A 522 23.63 11.70 -16.18
N HIS A 523 23.45 12.37 -15.04
CA HIS A 523 23.73 11.79 -13.72
C HIS A 523 22.71 10.73 -13.29
N ALA A 524 21.48 10.77 -13.82
CA ALA A 524 20.44 9.80 -13.51
C ALA A 524 20.49 8.53 -14.38
N VAL A 525 21.43 8.45 -15.34
CA VAL A 525 21.56 7.31 -16.25
C VAL A 525 22.94 6.66 -16.15
N ARG A 526 22.98 5.33 -16.29
CA ARG A 526 24.26 4.62 -16.40
C ARG A 526 24.90 4.95 -17.75
N ALA A 527 26.18 5.33 -17.72
CA ALA A 527 26.96 5.46 -18.94
C ALA A 527 26.94 4.13 -19.71
N ARG A 528 26.74 4.18 -21.03
CA ARG A 528 26.91 2.99 -21.87
C ARG A 528 28.35 2.52 -21.73
N SER A 529 28.60 1.45 -20.99
CA SER A 529 29.85 0.72 -21.12
C SER A 529 29.89 0.15 -22.53
N GLY A 530 30.79 0.65 -23.37
CA GLY A 530 31.01 0.11 -24.70
C GLY A 530 31.28 -1.40 -24.60
N ARG A 531 30.38 -2.20 -25.17
CA ARG A 531 30.65 -3.57 -25.56
C ARG A 531 30.38 -3.67 -27.05
#